data_AF-A0A8H7UHC4-F1
#
_entry.id   AF-A0A8H7UHC4-F1
#
_cell.length_a   1.000
_cell.length_b   1.000
_cell.length_c   1.000
_cell.angle_alpha   90.00
_cell.angle_beta   90.00
_cell.angle_gamma   90.00
#
_symmetry.space_group_name_H-M   'P 1'
#
loop_
_entity.id
_entity.type
_entity.pdbx_description
1 polymer ?
#
loop_
_entity_poly.entity_id
_entity_poly.type
_entity_poly.pdbx_seq_one_letter_code
_entity_poly.pdbx_strand_id
1 'polypeptide(L)'
;MPVTSRHQAKRSEEGRDKATDRPDAPKAKNGSLPEQDWESVSDGDLNKCLHRITFILQSYDGKNILSQSQSSDISLYQILSKINAREYSAIADYQHDIQELFRNSYKKSDNQTNETLSALYKMAEQLIRIERTRINRVKMDEMNGDNPVNNSSQSADDDVTMEETNEENAVEVNGKMPKVTPLTEQVQKALYQVTPDGYVFSDMSSIPHWVGEKGDTQELPTNYHEVIIHPVTTTDQDVASLKQAVPNHIEMHRRSDRYEHRMVPVEMLDFGAFASFAPNYDSNSANISFESTYLARITKQAEREAEKRRTQELYGDSAIDTTWLKNQGLDAEAILESVNGSEPNESEEKKDMSSVIEQNAHLLKRLADLQDERFSQRNPANKPVGKEELRIANILQQRLQEAVGQVTPSDLVHADAIENAMQRMPAKHAVYRGTLPPTKLFAFPAGDSGVMLQTSSQPNIGPR
;
A
#
# COMPACT_ATOMS: atom_id res chain seq x y z
N MET A 1 -84.65 10.45 -7.81
CA MET A 1 -85.10 11.85 -7.65
C MET A 1 -83.90 12.78 -7.81
N PRO A 2 -83.92 13.68 -8.81
CA PRO A 2 -82.85 14.63 -9.09
C PRO A 2 -83.25 16.08 -8.75
N VAL A 3 -82.31 16.95 -8.38
CA VAL A 3 -82.38 18.43 -8.49
C VAL A 3 -80.92 18.93 -8.49
N THR A 4 -80.22 19.19 -9.60
CA THR A 4 -80.14 20.40 -10.46
C THR A 4 -80.15 21.78 -9.81
N SER A 5 -79.04 22.52 -9.94
CA SER A 5 -78.92 23.98 -10.24
C SER A 5 -77.42 24.33 -10.22
N ARG A 6 -76.70 24.84 -11.23
CA ARG A 6 -76.91 25.77 -12.36
C ARG A 6 -77.00 27.26 -11.97
N HIS A 7 -75.88 27.97 -12.15
CA HIS A 7 -75.71 29.35 -12.64
C HIS A 7 -74.18 29.51 -12.91
N GLN A 8 -73.63 29.70 -14.13
CA GLN A 8 -73.80 30.76 -15.17
C GLN A 8 -73.85 32.16 -14.55
N ALA A 9 -73.10 33.18 -14.97
CA ALA A 9 -72.13 33.45 -16.04
C ALA A 9 -71.37 34.74 -15.58
N LYS A 10 -70.46 35.43 -16.28
CA LYS A 10 -70.39 35.87 -17.68
C LYS A 10 -69.19 36.84 -17.77
N ARG A 11 -68.49 36.83 -18.93
CA ARG A 11 -67.97 37.99 -19.74
C ARG A 11 -67.16 39.10 -19.04
N SER A 12 -66.16 39.74 -19.66
CA SER A 12 -65.97 40.16 -21.07
C SER A 12 -64.54 40.74 -21.20
N GLU A 13 -63.83 40.45 -22.30
CA GLU A 13 -63.42 41.42 -23.36
C GLU A 13 -62.16 42.24 -23.00
N GLU A 14 -61.26 42.67 -23.88
CA GLU A 14 -60.94 42.45 -25.30
C GLU A 14 -59.76 43.40 -25.64
N GLY A 15 -58.90 43.02 -26.58
CA GLY A 15 -58.06 43.94 -27.37
C GLY A 15 -56.78 44.52 -26.73
N ARG A 16 -55.78 45.02 -27.45
CA ARG A 16 -55.30 44.87 -28.84
C ARG A 16 -54.00 45.69 -28.92
N ASP A 17 -52.95 45.10 -29.49
CA ASP A 17 -51.95 45.68 -30.40
C ASP A 17 -51.35 47.11 -30.28
N LYS A 18 -50.01 47.12 -30.34
CA LYS A 18 -49.07 47.95 -31.15
C LYS A 18 -48.38 49.21 -30.57
N ALA A 19 -47.06 49.03 -30.38
CA ALA A 19 -45.92 49.68 -31.06
C ALA A 19 -45.58 51.17 -30.82
N THR A 20 -44.33 51.45 -30.39
CA THR A 20 -43.24 52.23 -31.06
C THR A 20 -42.31 52.99 -30.11
N ASP A 21 -41.01 52.83 -30.37
CA ASP A 21 -39.87 53.76 -30.27
C ASP A 21 -39.56 54.60 -29.01
N ARG A 22 -38.37 54.36 -28.41
CA ARG A 22 -37.20 55.31 -28.34
C ARG A 22 -36.04 54.81 -27.43
N PRO A 23 -34.82 55.40 -27.45
CA PRO A 23 -33.59 54.68 -27.84
C PRO A 23 -32.53 54.49 -26.74
N ASP A 24 -31.57 53.62 -27.10
CA ASP A 24 -30.14 53.51 -26.74
C ASP A 24 -29.58 54.22 -25.48
N ALA A 25 -29.10 53.39 -24.55
CA ALA A 25 -27.96 53.69 -23.68
C ALA A 25 -27.03 52.46 -23.59
N PRO A 26 -25.70 52.61 -23.73
CA PRO A 26 -24.77 51.50 -23.89
C PRO A 26 -24.50 50.79 -22.57
N LYS A 27 -24.76 49.47 -22.52
CA LYS A 27 -24.24 48.59 -21.48
C LYS A 27 -22.81 48.19 -21.85
N ALA A 28 -21.86 48.59 -21.01
CA ALA A 28 -20.57 47.93 -20.88
C ALA A 28 -20.82 46.46 -20.50
N LYS A 29 -20.41 45.53 -21.36
CA LYS A 29 -20.22 44.12 -20.98
C LYS A 29 -18.73 43.84 -20.98
N ASN A 30 -18.24 43.61 -19.77
CA ASN A 30 -16.96 43.00 -19.49
C ASN A 30 -16.86 41.67 -20.24
N GLY A 31 -15.71 41.42 -20.84
CA GLY A 31 -15.40 40.15 -21.49
C GLY A 31 -15.46 39.03 -20.47
N SER A 32 -16.48 38.18 -20.61
CA SER A 32 -16.44 36.81 -20.08
C SER A 32 -15.66 35.98 -21.09
N LEU A 33 -14.63 35.29 -20.60
CA LEU A 33 -13.95 34.23 -21.33
C LEU A 33 -14.96 33.17 -21.82
N PRO A 34 -14.70 32.49 -22.94
CA PRO A 34 -15.57 31.44 -23.40
C PRO A 34 -15.48 30.26 -22.42
N GLU A 35 -16.59 30.00 -21.71
CA GLU A 35 -16.90 28.67 -21.18
C GLU A 35 -16.87 27.70 -22.36
N GLN A 36 -15.79 26.93 -22.45
CA GLN A 36 -15.68 25.84 -23.41
C GLN A 36 -16.67 24.75 -22.99
N ASP A 37 -17.63 24.46 -23.85
CA ASP A 37 -18.47 23.27 -23.78
C ASP A 37 -17.59 22.02 -23.98
N TRP A 38 -17.39 21.23 -22.91
CA TRP A 38 -16.65 19.95 -22.92
C TRP A 38 -17.52 18.76 -22.46
N GLU A 39 -18.82 18.83 -22.74
CA GLU A 39 -19.82 17.80 -22.44
C GLU A 39 -20.00 16.81 -23.60
N SER A 40 -19.13 15.81 -23.69
CA SER A 40 -19.54 14.51 -24.24
C SER A 40 -18.64 13.38 -23.75
N VAL A 41 -18.59 13.18 -22.43
CA VAL A 41 -18.44 11.79 -21.94
C VAL A 41 -19.73 11.12 -22.34
N SER A 42 -19.66 9.92 -22.95
CA SER A 42 -20.85 9.11 -23.25
C SER A 42 -21.83 9.19 -22.07
N ASP A 43 -22.97 9.87 -22.25
CA ASP A 43 -23.97 10.12 -21.18
C ASP A 43 -24.34 8.84 -20.41
N GLY A 44 -24.17 7.69 -21.06
CA GLY A 44 -24.35 6.37 -20.47
C GLY A 44 -23.41 6.08 -19.29
N ASP A 45 -22.18 6.55 -19.29
CA ASP A 45 -21.20 6.24 -18.24
C ASP A 45 -21.32 7.16 -17.03
N LEU A 46 -21.66 8.43 -17.24
CA LEU A 46 -22.05 9.33 -16.15
C LEU A 46 -23.28 8.80 -15.43
N ASN A 47 -24.34 8.45 -16.17
CA ASN A 47 -25.59 7.98 -15.58
C ASN A 47 -25.39 6.67 -14.78
N LYS A 48 -24.66 5.69 -15.33
CA LYS A 48 -24.29 4.46 -14.59
C LYS A 48 -23.51 4.77 -13.31
N CYS A 49 -22.61 5.75 -13.36
CA CYS A 49 -21.84 6.18 -12.19
C CYS A 49 -22.76 6.77 -11.10
N LEU A 50 -23.64 7.71 -11.47
CA LEU A 50 -24.60 8.32 -10.54
C LEU A 50 -25.55 7.27 -9.93
N HIS A 51 -26.02 6.31 -10.73
CA HIS A 51 -26.80 5.17 -10.22
C HIS A 51 -26.03 4.35 -9.19
N ARG A 52 -24.75 4.04 -9.47
CA ARG A 52 -23.91 3.28 -8.55
C ARG A 52 -23.69 4.02 -7.24
N ILE A 53 -23.37 5.32 -7.27
CA ILE A 53 -23.19 6.14 -6.07
C ILE A 53 -24.49 6.14 -5.26
N THR A 54 -25.62 6.41 -5.91
CA THR A 54 -26.93 6.48 -5.23
C THR A 54 -27.34 5.14 -4.64
N PHE A 55 -27.06 4.03 -5.33
CA PHE A 55 -27.29 2.69 -4.82
C PHE A 55 -26.43 2.36 -3.59
N ILE A 56 -25.15 2.74 -3.61
CA ILE A 56 -24.27 2.60 -2.45
C ILE A 56 -24.79 3.44 -1.28
N LEU A 57 -25.20 4.69 -1.51
CA LEU A 57 -25.76 5.50 -0.43
C LEU A 57 -27.03 4.89 0.16
N GLN A 58 -27.89 4.32 -0.68
CA GLN A 58 -29.10 3.64 -0.23
C GLN A 58 -28.79 2.36 0.58
N SER A 59 -27.78 1.58 0.20
CA SER A 59 -27.41 0.36 0.93
C SER A 59 -26.78 0.65 2.29
N TYR A 60 -26.10 1.79 2.44
CA TYR A 60 -25.53 2.25 3.71
C TYR A 60 -26.50 3.09 4.56
N ASP A 61 -27.64 3.54 4.01
CA ASP A 61 -28.72 4.20 4.76
C ASP A 61 -29.60 3.18 5.53
N GLY A 62 -28.98 2.39 6.39
CA GLY A 62 -29.65 1.30 7.11
C GLY A 62 -30.79 1.73 8.03
N LYS A 63 -30.90 3.03 8.35
CA LYS A 63 -31.97 3.62 9.17
C LYS A 63 -33.00 4.38 8.34
N ASN A 64 -32.89 4.38 7.01
CA ASN A 64 -33.76 5.13 6.09
C ASN A 64 -33.82 6.64 6.43
N ILE A 65 -32.73 7.20 6.95
CA ILE A 65 -32.65 8.60 7.38
C ILE A 65 -32.85 9.53 6.18
N LEU A 66 -32.36 9.14 5.00
CA LEU A 66 -32.52 9.91 3.77
C LEU A 66 -33.89 9.71 3.12
N SER A 67 -34.58 8.61 3.46
CA SER A 67 -35.88 8.24 2.87
C SER A 67 -37.08 8.76 3.65
N GLN A 68 -36.92 9.08 4.94
CA GLN A 68 -38.02 9.53 5.82
C GLN A 68 -38.35 11.03 5.71
N SER A 69 -37.61 11.81 4.91
CA SER A 69 -37.87 13.24 4.76
C SER A 69 -39.11 13.49 3.87
N GLN A 70 -40.31 13.31 4.43
CA GLN A 70 -41.58 13.55 3.72
C GLN A 70 -41.86 15.04 3.43
N SER A 71 -41.05 15.95 3.98
CA SER A 71 -41.27 17.39 3.89
C SER A 71 -40.13 18.18 3.23
N SER A 72 -39.18 17.51 2.55
CA SER A 72 -38.19 18.21 1.72
C SER A 72 -38.52 18.06 0.24
N ASP A 73 -38.26 19.11 -0.53
CA ASP A 73 -38.45 19.15 -1.98
C ASP A 73 -37.58 18.15 -2.74
N ILE A 74 -36.53 17.64 -2.08
CA ILE A 74 -35.58 16.66 -2.61
C ILE A 74 -35.52 15.46 -1.67
N SER A 75 -35.73 14.28 -2.24
CA SER A 75 -35.65 12.96 -1.63
C SER A 75 -34.78 12.06 -2.52
N LEU A 76 -34.23 10.98 -1.95
CA LEU A 76 -33.40 10.04 -2.70
C LEU A 76 -34.14 9.43 -3.91
N TYR A 77 -35.45 9.22 -3.80
CA TYR A 77 -36.31 8.79 -4.90
C TYR A 77 -36.43 9.82 -6.03
N GLN A 78 -36.53 11.12 -5.69
CA GLN A 78 -36.53 12.17 -6.71
C GLN A 78 -35.16 12.25 -7.40
N ILE A 79 -34.06 12.14 -6.65
CA ILE A 79 -32.72 12.08 -7.24
C ILE A 79 -32.62 10.89 -8.20
N LEU A 80 -33.07 9.70 -7.82
CA LEU A 80 -33.12 8.53 -8.73
C LEU A 80 -34.00 8.77 -9.96
N SER A 81 -35.13 9.46 -9.81
CA SER A 81 -35.99 9.83 -10.93
C SER A 81 -35.28 10.78 -11.90
N LYS A 82 -34.57 11.79 -11.38
CA LYS A 82 -33.76 12.73 -12.18
C LYS A 82 -32.62 12.00 -12.92
N ILE A 83 -31.97 11.04 -12.26
CA ILE A 83 -30.93 10.18 -12.87
C ILE A 83 -31.53 9.37 -14.04
N ASN A 84 -32.66 8.71 -13.83
CA ASN A 84 -33.35 7.93 -14.88
C ASN A 84 -33.81 8.80 -16.05
N ALA A 85 -34.26 10.02 -15.77
CA ALA A 85 -34.67 11.02 -16.76
C ALA A 85 -33.48 11.69 -17.47
N ARG A 86 -32.23 11.43 -17.03
CA ARG A 86 -30.99 12.06 -17.52
C ARG A 86 -31.00 13.58 -17.38
N GLU A 87 -31.56 14.09 -16.29
CA GLU A 87 -31.62 15.53 -16.02
C GLU A 87 -30.28 16.13 -15.57
N TYR A 88 -29.34 15.29 -15.10
CA TYR A 88 -28.01 15.74 -14.70
C TYR A 88 -27.06 15.77 -15.89
N SER A 89 -26.66 16.96 -16.34
CA SER A 89 -25.60 17.12 -17.35
C SER A 89 -24.20 17.05 -16.71
N ALA A 90 -24.05 17.54 -15.47
CA ALA A 90 -22.79 17.52 -14.75
C ALA A 90 -22.87 16.81 -13.38
N ILE A 91 -21.73 16.26 -12.93
CA ILE A 91 -21.56 15.74 -11.56
C ILE A 91 -21.82 16.84 -10.51
N ALA A 92 -21.57 18.10 -10.85
CA ALA A 92 -21.77 19.24 -9.96
C ALA A 92 -23.25 19.39 -9.56
N ASP A 93 -24.18 19.20 -10.50
CA ASP A 93 -25.62 19.30 -10.25
C ASP A 93 -26.10 18.18 -9.32
N TYR A 94 -25.63 16.95 -9.55
CA TYR A 94 -25.89 15.83 -8.64
C TYR A 94 -25.31 16.08 -7.24
N GLN A 95 -24.09 16.61 -7.15
CA GLN A 95 -23.48 16.97 -5.88
C GLN A 95 -24.31 18.02 -5.13
N HIS A 96 -24.88 19.00 -5.83
CA HIS A 96 -25.75 20.02 -5.25
C HIS A 96 -27.03 19.42 -4.65
N ASP A 97 -27.74 18.59 -5.40
CA ASP A 97 -28.97 17.92 -4.94
C ASP A 97 -28.70 16.99 -3.75
N ILE A 98 -27.55 16.29 -3.75
CA ILE A 98 -27.11 15.49 -2.60
C ILE A 98 -26.81 16.38 -1.40
N GLN A 99 -26.07 17.48 -1.56
CA GLN A 99 -25.81 18.43 -0.47
C GLN A 99 -27.10 18.98 0.14
N GLU A 100 -28.07 19.34 -0.69
CA GLU A 100 -29.36 19.83 -0.24
C GLU A 100 -30.16 18.75 0.50
N LEU A 101 -30.15 17.51 0.01
CA LEU A 101 -30.75 16.36 0.70
C LEU A 101 -30.17 16.21 2.11
N PHE A 102 -28.83 16.15 2.23
CA PHE A 102 -28.17 16.00 3.52
C PHE A 102 -28.41 17.20 4.45
N ARG A 103 -28.44 18.43 3.91
CA ARG A 103 -28.77 19.65 4.65
C ARG A 103 -30.17 19.62 5.21
N ASN A 104 -31.13 19.16 4.43
CA ASN A 104 -32.53 19.06 4.84
C ASN A 104 -32.74 17.96 5.89
N SER A 105 -32.05 16.83 5.74
CA SER A 105 -32.10 15.75 6.73
C SER A 105 -31.43 16.15 8.05
N TYR A 106 -30.27 16.82 8.02
CA TYR A 106 -29.54 17.26 9.22
C TYR A 106 -30.35 18.20 10.12
N LYS A 107 -31.11 19.13 9.51
CA LYS A 107 -31.98 20.05 10.27
C LYS A 107 -33.10 19.35 11.03
N LYS A 108 -33.46 18.12 10.63
CA LYS A 108 -34.58 17.36 11.20
C LYS A 108 -34.12 16.26 12.15
N SER A 109 -32.84 15.87 12.10
CA SER A 109 -32.31 14.76 12.87
C SER A 109 -31.80 15.16 14.26
N ASP A 110 -31.96 14.24 15.21
CA ASP A 110 -31.35 14.29 16.53
C ASP A 110 -29.82 14.19 16.48
N ASN A 111 -29.14 14.52 17.58
CA ASN A 111 -27.67 14.53 17.65
C ASN A 111 -27.00 13.21 17.24
N GLN A 112 -27.56 12.06 17.61
CA GLN A 112 -26.97 10.76 17.25
C GLN A 112 -27.12 10.46 15.74
N THR A 113 -28.23 10.87 15.13
CA THR A 113 -28.45 10.70 13.68
C THR A 113 -27.61 11.69 12.89
N ASN A 114 -27.31 12.86 13.45
CA ASN A 114 -26.40 13.86 12.87
C ASN A 114 -24.97 13.33 12.65
N GLU A 115 -24.42 12.56 13.60
CA GLU A 115 -23.10 11.93 13.42
C GLU A 115 -23.10 10.92 12.27
N THR A 116 -24.10 10.02 12.24
CA THR A 116 -24.22 9.03 11.16
C THR A 116 -24.43 9.68 9.80
N LEU A 117 -25.20 10.76 9.75
CA LEU A 117 -25.48 11.52 8.54
C LEU A 117 -24.24 12.30 8.07
N SER A 118 -23.45 12.86 8.98
CA SER A 118 -22.17 13.49 8.68
C SER A 118 -21.17 12.48 8.11
N ALA A 119 -21.08 11.27 8.69
CA ALA A 119 -20.24 10.19 8.17
C ALA A 119 -20.69 9.74 6.77
N LEU A 120 -22.00 9.57 6.55
CA LEU A 120 -22.56 9.19 5.27
C LEU A 120 -22.34 10.28 4.20
N TYR A 121 -22.46 11.56 4.56
CA TYR A 121 -22.13 12.67 3.66
C TYR A 121 -20.66 12.67 3.28
N LYS A 122 -19.74 12.49 4.26
CA LYS A 122 -18.30 12.40 3.99
C LYS A 122 -18.00 11.25 3.01
N MET A 123 -18.66 10.10 3.18
CA MET A 123 -18.56 8.99 2.25
C MET A 123 -19.07 9.37 0.85
N ALA A 124 -20.24 10.00 0.74
CA ALA A 124 -20.81 10.46 -0.52
C ALA A 124 -19.87 11.42 -1.27
N GLU A 125 -19.30 12.40 -0.55
CA GLU A 125 -18.37 13.39 -1.10
C GLU A 125 -17.09 12.73 -1.62
N GLN A 126 -16.53 11.77 -0.89
CA GLN A 126 -15.35 11.01 -1.34
C GLN A 126 -15.66 10.17 -2.59
N LEU A 127 -16.82 9.51 -2.64
CA LEU A 127 -17.23 8.74 -3.82
C LEU A 127 -17.38 9.64 -5.05
N ILE A 128 -18.08 10.78 -4.91
CA ILE A 128 -18.25 11.76 -5.99
C ILE A 128 -16.89 12.28 -6.46
N ARG A 129 -15.96 12.55 -5.53
CA ARG A 129 -14.61 13.02 -5.85
C ARG A 129 -13.81 11.97 -6.63
N ILE A 130 -13.78 10.73 -6.15
CA ILE A 130 -13.09 9.62 -6.83
C ILE A 130 -13.63 9.48 -8.26
N GLU A 131 -14.94 9.48 -8.42
CA GLU A 131 -15.58 9.34 -9.72
C GLU A 131 -15.33 10.53 -10.64
N ARG A 132 -15.34 11.76 -10.12
CA ARG A 132 -14.92 12.95 -10.87
C ARG A 132 -13.50 12.80 -11.39
N THR A 133 -12.55 12.35 -10.56
CA THR A 133 -11.17 12.14 -11.01
C THR A 133 -11.05 11.03 -12.06
N ARG A 134 -11.85 9.96 -11.94
CA ARG A 134 -11.88 8.86 -12.90
C ARG A 134 -12.39 9.31 -14.27
N ILE A 135 -13.50 10.03 -14.30
CA ILE A 135 -14.07 10.58 -15.55
C ILE A 135 -13.08 11.55 -16.21
N ASN A 136 -12.43 12.41 -15.42
CA ASN A 136 -11.43 13.34 -15.96
C ASN A 136 -10.20 12.62 -16.54
N ARG A 137 -9.77 11.48 -15.97
CA ARG A 137 -8.67 10.68 -16.53
C ARG A 137 -9.04 10.07 -17.87
N VAL A 138 -10.22 9.46 -17.99
CA VAL A 138 -10.71 8.89 -19.25
C VAL A 138 -10.75 9.96 -20.35
N LYS A 139 -11.22 11.17 -20.04
CA LYS A 139 -11.19 12.30 -20.98
C LYS A 139 -9.77 12.65 -21.44
N MET A 140 -8.79 12.67 -20.52
CA MET A 140 -7.41 12.98 -20.85
C MET A 140 -6.76 11.89 -21.70
N ASP A 141 -7.09 10.63 -21.47
CA ASP A 141 -6.60 9.50 -22.27
C ASP A 141 -7.21 9.51 -23.68
N GLU A 142 -8.50 9.85 -23.82
CA GLU A 142 -9.14 10.06 -25.13
C GLU A 142 -8.52 11.20 -25.92
N MET A 143 -8.18 12.32 -25.26
CA MET A 143 -7.53 13.47 -25.90
C MET A 143 -6.08 13.17 -26.33
N ASN A 144 -5.39 12.27 -25.64
CA ASN A 144 -4.01 11.88 -25.96
C ASN A 144 -3.92 10.67 -26.92
N GLY A 145 -5.04 10.00 -27.20
CA GLY A 145 -5.11 8.76 -27.98
C GLY A 145 -4.77 8.86 -29.47
N ASP A 146 -4.68 10.07 -30.03
CA ASP A 146 -4.43 10.29 -31.46
C ASP A 146 -2.98 10.69 -31.81
N ASN A 147 -2.02 10.61 -30.87
CA ASN A 147 -0.62 10.91 -31.20
C ASN A 147 0.40 9.97 -30.52
N PRO A 148 0.65 8.77 -31.09
CA PRO A 148 1.75 7.92 -30.65
C PRO A 148 3.06 8.38 -31.30
N VAL A 149 3.55 9.58 -30.96
CA VAL A 149 4.90 10.00 -31.34
C VAL A 149 5.60 10.68 -30.16
N ASN A 150 6.40 9.87 -29.48
CA ASN A 150 7.81 10.15 -29.18
C ASN A 150 8.15 11.64 -28.99
N ASN A 151 8.16 12.13 -27.74
CA ASN A 151 8.90 13.34 -27.40
C ASN A 151 9.69 13.13 -26.11
N SER A 152 10.90 12.62 -26.31
CA SER A 152 12.05 12.98 -25.51
C SER A 152 12.63 14.29 -26.06
N SER A 153 12.85 15.26 -25.18
CA SER A 153 13.73 16.45 -25.34
C SER A 153 13.14 17.75 -25.93
N GLN A 154 13.61 18.86 -25.33
CA GLN A 154 13.55 20.29 -25.73
C GLN A 154 12.22 21.03 -25.47
N SER A 155 12.16 22.24 -24.90
CA SER A 155 13.12 23.35 -24.62
C SER A 155 12.62 24.08 -23.34
N ALA A 156 13.41 24.62 -22.41
CA ALA A 156 14.29 25.80 -22.48
C ALA A 156 13.61 27.07 -23.03
N ASP A 157 13.64 28.12 -22.21
CA ASP A 157 13.34 29.54 -22.46
C ASP A 157 11.86 29.98 -22.38
N ASP A 158 11.46 30.47 -21.20
CA ASP A 158 10.86 31.80 -21.01
C ASP A 158 10.54 32.03 -19.52
N ASP A 159 11.46 32.72 -18.84
CA ASP A 159 11.34 33.19 -17.46
C ASP A 159 11.13 34.71 -17.47
N VAL A 160 9.92 35.14 -17.11
CA VAL A 160 9.61 36.54 -16.81
C VAL A 160 9.22 36.62 -15.34
N THR A 161 10.08 37.29 -14.61
CA THR A 161 10.04 37.60 -13.19
C THR A 161 8.85 38.49 -12.82
N MET A 162 8.16 38.13 -11.74
CA MET A 162 7.53 39.08 -10.82
C MET A 162 7.82 38.63 -9.39
N GLU A 163 8.45 39.54 -8.67
CA GLU A 163 8.86 39.46 -7.27
C GLU A 163 7.67 39.22 -6.34
N GLU A 164 7.80 38.32 -5.35
CA GLU A 164 7.34 38.61 -3.98
C GLU A 164 7.91 37.62 -2.94
N THR A 165 8.67 38.22 -2.02
CA THR A 165 9.02 37.80 -0.64
C THR A 165 9.95 36.60 -0.41
N ASN A 166 11.20 36.97 -0.06
CA ASN A 166 12.29 36.16 0.47
C ASN A 166 11.96 35.56 1.84
N GLU A 167 11.98 34.23 1.96
CA GLU A 167 12.41 33.53 3.18
C GLU A 167 12.70 32.04 2.92
N GLU A 168 13.61 31.69 2.01
CA GLU A 168 14.09 30.29 1.92
C GLU A 168 15.47 30.21 1.23
N ASN A 169 16.54 30.42 2.00
CA ASN A 169 17.87 29.93 1.66
C ASN A 169 17.95 28.45 2.07
N ALA A 170 17.37 27.57 1.25
CA ALA A 170 17.59 26.14 1.31
C ALA A 170 18.03 25.64 -0.07
N VAL A 171 19.18 24.98 -0.07
CA VAL A 171 19.90 24.35 -1.20
C VAL A 171 18.96 23.80 -2.27
N GLU A 172 19.05 24.35 -3.49
CA GLU A 172 18.35 23.89 -4.69
C GLU A 172 18.69 22.42 -5.00
N VAL A 173 17.78 21.51 -4.64
CA VAL A 173 17.65 20.22 -5.30
C VAL A 173 16.63 20.42 -6.41
N ASN A 174 17.13 20.48 -7.65
CA ASN A 174 16.34 20.58 -8.88
C ASN A 174 15.42 19.36 -9.05
N GLY A 175 14.26 19.42 -8.40
CA GLY A 175 13.13 18.54 -8.63
C GLY A 175 11.88 19.40 -8.57
N LYS A 176 11.27 19.65 -9.73
CA LYS A 176 9.99 20.35 -9.87
C LYS A 176 8.93 19.53 -9.12
N MET A 177 8.79 19.74 -7.82
CA MET A 177 7.80 19.02 -7.03
C MET A 177 6.42 19.42 -7.56
N PRO A 178 5.53 18.46 -7.83
CA PRO A 178 4.17 18.78 -8.17
C PRO A 178 3.57 19.59 -7.02
N LYS A 179 3.14 20.83 -7.30
CA LYS A 179 2.33 21.62 -6.36
C LYS A 179 1.05 20.83 -6.11
N VAL A 180 1.05 20.01 -5.06
CA VAL A 180 -0.17 19.41 -4.52
C VAL A 180 -0.97 20.58 -3.98
N THR A 181 -2.02 20.98 -4.69
CA THR A 181 -2.98 21.95 -4.17
C THR A 181 -3.46 21.39 -2.83
N PRO A 182 -3.26 22.11 -1.71
CA PRO A 182 -3.77 21.64 -0.43
C PRO A 182 -5.27 21.47 -0.62
N LEU A 183 -5.77 20.27 -0.30
CA LEU A 183 -7.20 20.06 -0.20
C LEU A 183 -7.74 21.19 0.68
N THR A 184 -8.85 21.80 0.28
CA THR A 184 -9.67 22.64 1.16
C THR A 184 -10.21 21.72 2.27
N GLU A 185 -9.34 21.39 3.21
CA GLU A 185 -9.61 20.45 4.29
C GLU A 185 -10.56 21.12 5.27
N GLN A 186 -11.53 20.34 5.73
CA GLN A 186 -12.47 20.78 6.74
C GLN A 186 -11.68 21.26 7.95
N VAL A 187 -11.80 22.55 8.26
CA VAL A 187 -11.15 23.17 9.40
C VAL A 187 -11.68 22.50 10.65
N GLN A 188 -10.86 21.65 11.25
CA GLN A 188 -11.17 21.00 12.52
C GLN A 188 -10.96 22.02 13.62
N LYS A 189 -11.94 22.14 14.52
CA LYS A 189 -11.93 23.13 15.59
C LYS A 189 -11.94 22.39 16.92
N ALA A 190 -11.19 22.90 17.87
CA ALA A 190 -11.26 22.47 19.26
C ALA A 190 -11.37 23.70 20.15
N LEU A 191 -11.87 23.50 21.37
CA LEU A 191 -11.90 24.53 22.38
C LEU A 191 -10.71 24.32 23.32
N TYR A 192 -10.17 25.40 23.86
CA TYR A 192 -9.22 25.33 24.95
C TYR A 192 -9.58 26.31 26.06
N GLN A 193 -9.19 25.94 27.27
CA GLN A 193 -9.37 26.73 28.47
C GLN A 193 -8.03 26.88 29.18
N VAL A 194 -7.72 28.11 29.59
CA VAL A 194 -6.53 28.41 30.39
C VAL A 194 -6.86 28.15 31.86
N THR A 195 -6.09 27.28 32.49
CA THR A 195 -6.17 26.97 33.93
C THR A 195 -4.87 27.37 34.64
N PRO A 196 -4.84 27.52 35.97
CA PRO A 196 -3.62 27.84 36.70
C PRO A 196 -2.48 26.83 36.49
N ASP A 197 -2.83 25.56 36.23
CA ASP A 197 -1.88 24.46 36.05
C ASP A 197 -1.48 24.23 34.57
N GLY A 198 -2.10 24.96 33.63
CA GLY A 198 -1.79 24.87 32.20
C GLY A 198 -2.99 25.01 31.27
N TYR A 199 -2.84 24.55 30.04
CA TYR A 199 -3.88 24.59 29.00
C TYR A 199 -4.62 23.26 28.92
N VAL A 200 -5.94 23.31 28.97
CA VAL A 200 -6.80 22.14 28.77
C VAL A 200 -7.48 22.28 27.42
N PHE A 201 -7.36 21.25 26.59
CA PHE A 201 -7.97 21.18 25.26
C PHE A 201 -9.18 20.25 25.30
N SER A 202 -10.27 20.63 24.65
CA SER A 202 -11.41 19.75 24.41
C SER A 202 -11.10 18.76 23.30
N ASP A 203 -11.96 17.74 23.18
CA ASP A 203 -12.00 16.93 21.98
C ASP A 203 -12.42 17.78 20.77
N MET A 204 -12.14 17.25 19.58
CA MET A 204 -12.36 17.92 18.31
C MET A 204 -13.85 17.95 17.96
N SER A 205 -14.39 19.14 17.70
CA SER A 205 -15.74 19.28 17.17
C SER A 205 -15.68 19.42 15.66
N SER A 206 -16.22 18.42 14.94
CA SER A 206 -16.40 18.54 13.49
C SER A 206 -17.80 19.07 13.20
N ILE A 207 -17.96 20.39 13.19
CA ILE A 207 -19.15 20.99 12.57
C ILE A 207 -19.01 20.76 11.05
N PRO A 208 -19.94 20.04 10.40
CA PRO A 208 -19.81 19.79 8.98
C PRO A 208 -19.92 21.10 8.20
N HIS A 209 -18.93 21.37 7.34
CA HIS A 209 -18.84 22.64 6.59
C HIS A 209 -20.09 22.96 5.76
N TRP A 210 -20.82 21.93 5.29
CA TRP A 210 -22.04 22.05 4.48
C TRP A 210 -23.29 22.47 5.27
N VAL A 211 -23.24 22.45 6.62
CA VAL A 211 -24.34 22.93 7.47
C VAL A 211 -24.42 24.48 7.44
N GLY A 212 -23.35 25.15 7.02
CA GLY A 212 -23.26 26.60 6.80
C GLY A 212 -22.90 27.37 8.08
N GLU A 213 -22.04 28.39 7.94
CA GLU A 213 -21.49 29.19 9.04
C GLU A 213 -22.53 29.94 9.89
N LYS A 214 -23.76 30.10 9.38
CA LYS A 214 -24.83 30.87 10.04
C LYS A 214 -25.65 30.06 11.05
N GLY A 215 -25.35 28.77 11.23
CA GLY A 215 -26.22 27.83 11.95
C GLY A 215 -26.22 27.95 13.47
N ASP A 216 -25.09 28.29 14.09
CA ASP A 216 -25.00 28.53 15.53
C ASP A 216 -23.66 29.20 15.80
N THR A 217 -23.64 30.54 15.78
CA THR A 217 -22.70 31.25 16.65
C THR A 217 -23.24 31.08 18.07
N GLN A 218 -23.18 29.85 18.58
CA GLN A 218 -23.39 29.63 20.01
C GLN A 218 -22.37 30.51 20.69
N GLU A 219 -22.87 31.51 21.44
CA GLU A 219 -22.04 32.38 22.23
C GLU A 219 -21.26 31.48 23.20
N LEU A 220 -19.99 31.23 22.86
CA LEU A 220 -19.11 30.45 23.71
C LEU A 220 -19.00 31.18 25.05
N PRO A 221 -19.05 30.47 26.19
CA PRO A 221 -18.81 31.11 27.48
C PRO A 221 -17.45 31.81 27.47
N THR A 222 -17.34 32.94 28.17
CA THR A 222 -16.21 33.89 28.09
C THR A 222 -14.82 33.32 28.37
N ASN A 223 -14.71 32.08 28.87
CA ASN A 223 -13.46 31.44 29.26
C ASN A 223 -12.99 30.36 28.27
N TYR A 224 -13.72 30.15 27.16
CA TYR A 224 -13.35 29.20 26.13
C TYR A 224 -12.83 29.93 24.90
N HIS A 225 -11.70 29.46 24.39
CA HIS A 225 -11.10 29.95 23.18
C HIS A 225 -11.11 28.87 22.12
N GLU A 226 -11.32 29.25 20.87
CA GLU A 226 -11.30 28.33 19.74
C GLU A 226 -9.89 28.22 19.18
N VAL A 227 -9.46 27.00 18.86
CA VAL A 227 -8.21 26.72 18.16
C VAL A 227 -8.51 25.89 16.91
N ILE A 228 -7.87 26.26 15.80
CA ILE A 228 -7.91 25.52 14.56
C ILE A 228 -6.85 24.42 14.62
N ILE A 229 -7.26 23.17 14.42
CA ILE A 229 -6.38 22.01 14.31
C ILE A 229 -6.09 21.79 12.83
N HIS A 230 -4.81 21.90 12.47
CA HIS A 230 -4.35 21.57 11.14
C HIS A 230 -4.07 20.06 11.06
N PRO A 231 -4.63 19.35 10.05
CA PRO A 231 -4.29 17.97 9.81
C PRO A 231 -2.81 17.85 9.42
N VAL A 232 -2.12 16.85 9.95
CA VAL A 232 -0.73 16.57 9.62
C VAL A 232 -0.68 15.51 8.54
N THR A 233 -0.01 15.79 7.43
CA THR A 233 0.30 14.77 6.44
C THR A 233 1.48 13.94 6.93
N THR A 234 1.26 12.65 7.15
CA THR A 234 2.34 11.75 7.57
C THR A 234 3.25 11.46 6.39
N THR A 235 4.55 11.65 6.55
CA THR A 235 5.56 11.14 5.62
C THR A 235 5.99 9.74 6.04
N ASP A 236 6.27 8.87 5.07
CA ASP A 236 6.64 7.46 5.27
C ASP A 236 7.90 7.24 6.15
N GLN A 237 8.63 8.32 6.49
CA GLN A 237 9.94 8.25 7.15
C GLN A 237 9.87 7.94 8.66
N ASP A 238 8.71 8.10 9.30
CA ASP A 238 8.58 8.06 10.76
C ASP A 238 8.11 6.71 11.35
N VAL A 239 7.84 5.70 10.52
CA VAL A 239 7.30 4.41 11.01
C VAL A 239 8.44 3.50 11.47
N ALA A 240 8.48 3.22 12.78
CA ALA A 240 9.43 2.27 13.36
C ALA A 240 9.25 0.88 12.72
N SER A 241 10.37 0.21 12.44
CA SER A 241 10.33 -1.17 11.95
C SER A 241 9.68 -2.12 12.97
N LEU A 242 9.11 -3.24 12.52
CA LEU A 242 8.53 -4.23 13.42
C LEU A 242 9.54 -4.70 14.49
N LYS A 243 10.83 -4.77 14.15
CA LYS A 243 11.91 -5.11 15.08
C LYS A 243 12.09 -4.06 16.20
N GLN A 244 11.81 -2.79 15.91
CA GLN A 244 11.86 -1.72 16.91
C GLN A 244 10.58 -1.65 17.75
N ALA A 245 9.43 -1.97 17.15
CA ALA A 245 8.12 -1.92 17.82
C ALA A 245 7.90 -3.11 18.75
N VAL A 246 8.36 -4.30 18.38
CA VAL A 246 8.26 -5.50 19.21
C VAL A 246 9.40 -5.46 20.23
N PRO A 247 9.12 -5.47 21.56
CA PRO A 247 10.16 -5.58 22.56
C PRO A 247 10.98 -6.82 22.26
N ASN A 248 12.32 -6.73 22.31
CA ASN A 248 13.17 -7.91 22.21
C ASN A 248 12.67 -8.91 23.26
N HIS A 249 12.02 -9.98 22.80
CA HIS A 249 11.53 -11.03 23.69
C HIS A 249 12.71 -11.47 24.55
N ILE A 250 12.47 -11.59 25.86
CA ILE A 250 13.37 -12.22 26.84
C ILE A 250 14.06 -13.37 26.13
N GLU A 251 15.40 -13.34 26.07
CA GLU A 251 16.18 -14.40 25.46
C GLU A 251 15.70 -15.74 26.04
N MET A 252 14.81 -16.42 25.31
CA MET A 252 14.50 -17.79 25.65
C MET A 252 15.80 -18.51 25.39
N HIS A 253 16.53 -18.82 26.46
CA HIS A 253 17.78 -19.57 26.39
C HIS A 253 17.57 -20.68 25.37
N ARG A 254 18.23 -20.53 24.21
CA ARG A 254 18.15 -21.48 23.11
C ARG A 254 18.33 -22.82 23.76
N ARG A 255 17.31 -23.70 23.60
CA ARG A 255 17.22 -25.05 24.17
C ARG A 255 18.58 -25.43 24.68
N SER A 256 18.77 -25.27 26.00
CA SER A 256 20.00 -25.64 26.71
C SER A 256 20.61 -26.78 25.95
N ASP A 257 21.81 -26.60 25.37
CA ASP A 257 22.58 -27.71 24.84
C ASP A 257 22.35 -28.82 25.84
N ARG A 258 21.61 -29.86 25.43
CA ARG A 258 21.43 -31.00 26.31
C ARG A 258 22.86 -31.27 26.73
N TYR A 259 23.12 -31.31 28.03
CA TYR A 259 24.37 -31.80 28.55
C TYR A 259 24.47 -33.24 28.04
N GLU A 260 24.86 -33.40 26.78
CA GLU A 260 25.33 -34.62 26.21
C GLU A 260 26.52 -34.89 27.09
N HIS A 261 26.39 -35.89 27.96
CA HIS A 261 27.48 -36.39 28.75
C HIS A 261 28.60 -36.70 27.75
N ARG A 262 29.53 -35.75 27.61
CA ARG A 262 30.60 -35.85 26.62
C ARG A 262 31.36 -37.10 27.00
N MET A 263 31.18 -38.13 26.19
CA MET A 263 31.84 -39.41 26.39
C MET A 263 33.34 -39.18 26.15
N VAL A 264 34.13 -39.32 27.21
CA VAL A 264 35.60 -39.22 27.18
C VAL A 264 36.14 -40.65 27.10
N PRO A 265 36.66 -41.06 25.93
CA PRO A 265 37.23 -42.39 25.75
C PRO A 265 38.55 -42.55 26.52
N VAL A 266 38.99 -43.79 26.69
CA VAL A 266 40.33 -44.10 27.20
C VAL A 266 41.40 -43.61 26.23
N GLU A 267 42.45 -42.96 26.75
CA GLU A 267 43.58 -42.49 25.94
C GLU A 267 44.51 -43.67 25.63
N MET A 268 44.82 -43.87 24.34
CA MET A 268 45.70 -44.96 23.90
C MET A 268 47.11 -44.40 23.81
N LEU A 269 48.03 -44.95 24.59
CA LEU A 269 49.41 -44.51 24.65
C LEU A 269 50.25 -45.31 23.65
N ASP A 270 51.11 -44.62 22.90
CA ASP A 270 52.05 -45.26 21.97
C ASP A 270 53.48 -45.03 22.45
N PHE A 271 54.09 -46.08 23.01
CA PHE A 271 55.47 -46.09 23.50
C PHE A 271 56.48 -46.59 22.45
N GLY A 272 56.04 -46.84 21.21
CA GLY A 272 56.89 -47.30 20.11
C GLY A 272 57.09 -48.82 20.03
N ALA A 273 57.73 -49.27 18.94
CA ALA A 273 57.75 -50.67 18.50
C ALA A 273 58.43 -51.69 19.45
N PHE A 274 59.22 -51.24 20.42
CA PHE A 274 59.97 -52.11 21.35
C PHE A 274 59.47 -52.06 22.80
N ALA A 275 58.36 -51.36 23.07
CA ALA A 275 57.84 -51.13 24.42
C ALA A 275 56.64 -52.03 24.75
N SER A 276 56.74 -53.35 24.47
CA SER A 276 55.64 -54.30 24.69
C SER A 276 55.22 -54.47 26.17
N PHE A 277 56.06 -54.04 27.11
CA PHE A 277 55.79 -54.09 28.55
C PHE A 277 55.28 -52.77 29.13
N ALA A 278 55.23 -51.70 28.34
CA ALA A 278 54.67 -50.44 28.81
C ALA A 278 53.13 -50.53 28.86
N PRO A 279 52.46 -49.85 29.82
CA PRO A 279 51.01 -49.69 29.80
C PRO A 279 50.57 -49.11 28.45
N ASN A 280 49.55 -49.68 27.82
CA ASN A 280 49.13 -49.28 26.47
C ASN A 280 47.95 -48.31 26.45
N TYR A 281 47.41 -47.93 27.61
CA TYR A 281 46.32 -46.96 27.73
C TYR A 281 46.33 -46.25 29.09
N ASP A 282 45.73 -45.05 29.12
CA ASP A 282 45.45 -44.27 30.33
C ASP A 282 43.94 -44.03 30.47
N SER A 283 43.39 -44.42 31.62
CA SER A 283 41.96 -44.33 31.95
C SER A 283 41.63 -43.22 32.95
N ASN A 284 42.60 -42.41 33.38
CA ASN A 284 42.41 -41.44 34.47
C ASN A 284 41.35 -40.37 34.17
N SER A 285 41.13 -40.02 32.90
CA SER A 285 40.15 -39.03 32.45
C SER A 285 38.92 -39.63 31.75
N ALA A 286 38.86 -40.96 31.61
CA ALA A 286 37.87 -41.64 30.78
C ALA A 286 36.58 -41.96 31.55
N ASN A 287 35.43 -41.79 30.89
CA ASN A 287 34.12 -42.23 31.41
C ASN A 287 33.57 -43.48 30.69
N ILE A 288 34.36 -44.05 29.77
CA ILE A 288 34.07 -45.28 29.04
C ILE A 288 35.21 -46.27 29.26
N SER A 289 34.89 -47.57 29.29
CA SER A 289 35.89 -48.63 29.43
C SER A 289 36.81 -48.73 28.21
N PHE A 290 37.97 -49.36 28.42
CA PHE A 290 38.91 -49.65 27.33
C PHE A 290 38.24 -50.46 26.21
N GLU A 291 37.46 -51.48 26.57
CA GLU A 291 36.79 -52.37 25.62
C GLU A 291 35.80 -51.61 24.73
N SER A 292 34.98 -50.75 25.32
CA SER A 292 34.02 -49.93 24.57
C SER A 292 34.72 -48.89 23.70
N THR A 293 35.81 -48.29 24.18
CA THR A 293 36.65 -47.36 23.39
C THR A 293 37.29 -48.07 22.20
N TYR A 294 37.83 -49.27 22.43
CA TYR A 294 38.47 -50.10 21.42
C TYR A 294 37.47 -50.53 20.34
N LEU A 295 36.29 -51.00 20.74
CA LEU A 295 35.22 -51.37 19.81
C LEU A 295 34.77 -50.17 18.97
N ALA A 296 34.57 -49.01 19.59
CA ALA A 296 34.20 -47.77 18.89
C ALA A 296 35.28 -47.32 17.88
N ARG A 297 36.56 -47.57 18.17
CA ARG A 297 37.67 -47.25 17.25
C ARG A 297 37.69 -48.21 16.06
N ILE A 298 37.46 -49.51 16.29
CA ILE A 298 37.38 -50.52 15.22
C ILE A 298 36.19 -50.23 14.31
N THR A 299 35.00 -49.99 14.87
CA THR A 299 33.81 -49.70 14.06
C THR A 299 34.00 -48.45 13.22
N LYS A 300 34.58 -47.39 13.79
CA LYS A 300 34.90 -46.16 13.05
C LYS A 300 35.95 -46.37 11.95
N GLN A 301 36.93 -47.25 12.16
CA GLN A 301 37.89 -47.62 11.12
C GLN A 301 37.20 -48.38 9.99
N ALA A 302 36.36 -49.37 10.33
CA ALA A 302 35.59 -50.13 9.36
C ALA A 302 34.64 -49.23 8.54
N GLU A 303 33.98 -48.26 9.18
CA GLU A 303 33.14 -47.27 8.49
C GLU A 303 33.96 -46.40 7.53
N ARG A 304 35.13 -45.92 7.95
CA ARG A 304 36.02 -45.14 7.07
C ARG A 304 36.53 -45.96 5.88
N GLU A 305 36.82 -47.24 6.08
CA GLU A 305 37.23 -48.12 4.99
C GLU A 305 36.06 -48.41 4.04
N ALA A 306 34.85 -48.61 4.56
CA ALA A 306 33.64 -48.78 3.76
C ALA A 306 33.30 -47.50 2.98
N GLU A 307 33.45 -46.33 3.60
CA GLU A 307 33.27 -45.03 2.95
C GLU A 307 34.31 -44.82 1.84
N LYS A 308 35.59 -45.13 2.11
CA LYS A 308 36.64 -45.13 1.08
C LYS A 308 36.30 -46.05 -0.08
N ARG A 309 35.82 -47.27 0.18
CA ARG A 309 35.35 -48.20 -0.87
C ARG A 309 34.19 -47.62 -1.66
N ARG A 310 33.17 -47.05 -1.01
CA ARG A 310 32.04 -46.39 -1.68
C ARG A 310 32.50 -45.21 -2.54
N THR A 311 33.41 -44.37 -2.05
CA THR A 311 33.96 -43.26 -2.84
C THR A 311 34.83 -43.75 -3.99
N GLN A 312 35.58 -44.84 -3.78
CA GLN A 312 36.40 -45.45 -4.82
C GLN A 312 35.55 -46.14 -5.89
N GLU A 313 34.39 -46.70 -5.53
CA GLU A 313 33.39 -47.23 -6.47
C GLU A 313 32.63 -46.10 -7.19
N LEU A 314 32.32 -44.99 -6.52
CA LEU A 314 31.65 -43.83 -7.14
C LEU A 314 32.53 -43.09 -8.16
N TYR A 315 33.85 -43.09 -7.97
CA TYR A 315 34.82 -42.39 -8.83
C TYR A 315 35.71 -43.34 -9.64
N GLY A 316 35.48 -44.65 -9.55
CA GLY A 316 36.40 -45.68 -10.05
C GLY A 316 36.29 -46.07 -11.51
N ASP A 317 35.22 -45.72 -12.23
CA ASP A 317 35.08 -46.15 -13.64
C ASP A 317 34.10 -45.32 -14.50
N SER A 318 33.74 -44.09 -14.08
CA SER A 318 32.76 -43.26 -14.81
C SER A 318 33.17 -41.79 -15.00
N ALA A 319 34.40 -41.43 -14.64
CA ALA A 319 34.95 -40.16 -15.07
C ALA A 319 35.32 -40.31 -16.55
N ILE A 320 34.40 -39.92 -17.43
CA ILE A 320 34.65 -39.74 -18.85
C ILE A 320 35.89 -38.84 -18.98
N ASP A 321 37.00 -39.42 -19.43
CA ASP A 321 38.26 -38.71 -19.61
C ASP A 321 38.09 -37.73 -20.77
N THR A 322 37.69 -36.49 -20.44
CA THR A 322 37.48 -35.40 -21.39
C THR A 322 38.75 -35.09 -22.18
N THR A 323 39.93 -35.43 -21.64
CA THR A 323 41.21 -35.25 -22.34
C THR A 323 41.43 -36.32 -23.41
N TRP A 324 40.97 -37.55 -23.18
CA TRP A 324 41.00 -38.62 -24.19
C TRP A 324 40.03 -38.35 -25.35
N LEU A 325 38.82 -37.87 -25.07
CA LEU A 325 37.83 -37.49 -26.09
C LEU A 325 38.32 -36.34 -26.98
N LYS A 326 38.96 -35.33 -26.38
CA LYS A 326 39.55 -34.20 -27.11
C LYS A 326 40.66 -34.66 -28.07
N ASN A 327 41.45 -35.66 -27.68
CA ASN A 327 42.49 -36.25 -28.53
C ASN A 327 41.93 -37.09 -29.70
N GLN A 328 40.70 -37.59 -29.59
CA GLN A 328 39.98 -38.28 -30.67
C GLN A 328 39.20 -37.31 -31.58
N GLY A 329 39.31 -36.00 -31.36
CA GLY A 329 38.59 -34.98 -32.14
C GLY A 329 37.11 -34.84 -31.79
N LEU A 330 36.67 -35.41 -30.66
CA LEU A 330 35.33 -35.25 -30.13
C LEU A 330 35.35 -34.23 -29.00
N ASP A 331 34.86 -33.02 -29.31
CA ASP A 331 34.76 -31.94 -28.34
C ASP A 331 33.51 -32.10 -27.48
N ALA A 332 33.67 -32.67 -26.29
CA ALA A 332 32.58 -32.95 -25.36
C ALA A 332 31.86 -31.66 -24.89
N GLU A 333 32.55 -30.52 -24.89
CA GLU A 333 31.96 -29.22 -24.54
C GLU A 333 31.01 -28.73 -25.65
N ALA A 334 31.40 -28.85 -26.92
CA ALA A 334 30.55 -28.46 -28.06
C ALA A 334 29.29 -29.35 -28.20
N ILE A 335 29.37 -30.62 -27.81
CA ILE A 335 28.21 -31.53 -27.78
C ILE A 335 27.25 -31.16 -26.64
N LEU A 336 27.76 -30.83 -25.45
CA LEU A 336 26.94 -30.35 -24.33
C LEU A 336 26.31 -28.98 -24.62
N GLU A 337 27.02 -28.10 -25.32
CA GLU A 337 26.52 -26.79 -25.74
C GLU A 337 25.47 -26.89 -26.86
N SER A 338 25.57 -27.86 -27.77
CA SER A 338 24.52 -28.10 -28.77
C SER A 338 23.28 -28.82 -28.21
N VAL A 339 23.45 -29.64 -27.16
CA VAL A 339 22.31 -30.27 -26.45
C VAL A 339 21.59 -29.27 -25.55
N ASN A 340 22.33 -28.43 -24.80
CA ASN A 340 21.75 -27.41 -23.91
C ASN A 340 21.40 -26.09 -24.63
N GLY A 341 22.02 -25.82 -25.78
CA GLY A 341 21.79 -24.64 -26.63
C GLY A 341 20.71 -24.84 -27.69
N SER A 342 19.92 -25.92 -27.59
CA SER A 342 18.65 -26.03 -28.29
C SER A 342 17.61 -25.10 -27.66
N GLU A 343 17.85 -23.79 -27.77
CA GLU A 343 16.75 -22.83 -27.74
C GLU A 343 15.80 -23.21 -28.90
N PRO A 344 14.51 -23.44 -28.62
CA PRO A 344 13.55 -23.70 -29.68
C PRO A 344 13.38 -22.42 -30.49
N ASN A 345 14.02 -22.42 -31.66
CA ASN A 345 13.75 -21.50 -32.76
C ASN A 345 12.24 -21.25 -32.89
N GLU A 346 11.93 -19.98 -33.12
CA GLU A 346 10.62 -19.41 -33.43
C GLU A 346 10.05 -19.96 -34.74
N SER A 347 9.63 -21.23 -34.75
CA SER A 347 8.60 -21.67 -35.68
C SER A 347 7.26 -21.48 -34.98
N GLU A 348 6.46 -20.56 -35.49
CA GLU A 348 5.06 -20.29 -35.14
C GLU A 348 4.14 -21.50 -35.44
N GLU A 349 4.45 -22.66 -34.87
CA GLU A 349 3.44 -23.68 -34.65
C GLU A 349 2.78 -23.31 -33.33
N LYS A 350 1.45 -23.24 -33.33
CA LYS A 350 0.63 -23.11 -32.13
C LYS A 350 1.08 -24.19 -31.15
N LYS A 351 2.00 -23.87 -30.24
CA LYS A 351 2.44 -24.78 -29.20
C LYS A 351 1.19 -25.15 -28.45
N ASP A 352 0.79 -26.41 -28.58
CA ASP A 352 -0.37 -26.94 -27.89
C ASP A 352 -0.25 -26.51 -26.42
N MET A 353 -1.31 -25.89 -25.89
CA MET A 353 -1.32 -25.36 -24.51
C MET A 353 -0.86 -26.44 -23.50
N SER A 354 -1.18 -27.71 -23.79
CA SER A 354 -0.70 -28.86 -23.01
C SER A 354 0.83 -28.94 -22.94
N SER A 355 1.53 -28.69 -24.05
CA SER A 355 3.00 -28.68 -24.11
C SER A 355 3.58 -27.51 -23.31
N VAL A 356 2.95 -26.33 -23.36
CA VAL A 356 3.35 -25.16 -22.57
C VAL A 356 3.21 -25.45 -21.07
N ILE A 357 2.10 -26.07 -20.66
CA ILE A 357 1.84 -26.44 -19.26
C ILE A 357 2.85 -27.50 -18.79
N GLU A 358 3.16 -28.50 -19.60
CA GLU A 358 4.14 -29.54 -19.25
C GLU A 358 5.55 -28.95 -19.06
N GLN A 359 5.96 -28.04 -19.95
CA GLN A 359 7.22 -27.31 -19.79
C GLN A 359 7.22 -26.44 -18.52
N ASN A 360 6.11 -25.78 -18.20
CA ASN A 360 5.99 -25.00 -16.96
C ASN A 360 6.08 -25.88 -15.72
N ALA A 361 5.53 -27.11 -15.76
CA ALA A 361 5.68 -28.08 -14.68
C ALA A 361 7.15 -28.49 -14.48
N HIS A 362 7.91 -28.66 -15.57
CA HIS A 362 9.34 -28.93 -15.48
C HIS A 362 10.13 -27.75 -14.88
N LEU A 363 9.81 -26.51 -15.29
CA LEU A 363 10.42 -25.30 -14.72
C LEU A 363 10.12 -25.16 -13.22
N LEU A 364 8.88 -25.44 -12.80
CA LEU A 364 8.49 -25.45 -11.39
C LEU A 364 9.28 -26.48 -10.57
N LYS A 365 9.41 -27.71 -11.10
CA LYS A 365 10.20 -28.76 -10.44
C LYS A 365 11.66 -28.33 -10.30
N ARG A 366 12.24 -27.79 -11.37
CA ARG A 366 13.63 -27.30 -11.35
C ARG A 366 13.82 -26.15 -10.36
N LEU A 367 12.85 -25.24 -10.28
CA LEU A 367 12.85 -24.15 -9.30
C LEU A 367 12.81 -24.68 -7.87
N ALA A 368 11.97 -25.69 -7.60
CA ALA A 368 11.89 -26.34 -6.31
C ALA A 368 13.22 -27.03 -5.93
N ASP A 369 13.84 -27.77 -6.86
CA ASP A 369 15.13 -28.43 -6.62
C ASP A 369 16.23 -27.39 -6.22
N LEU A 370 16.30 -26.25 -6.93
CA LEU A 370 17.24 -25.17 -6.61
C LEU A 370 16.96 -24.52 -5.25
N GLN A 371 15.69 -24.39 -4.87
CA GLN A 371 15.29 -23.88 -3.57
C GLN A 371 15.66 -24.86 -2.45
N ASP A 372 15.42 -26.16 -2.65
CA ASP A 372 15.78 -27.21 -1.71
C ASP A 372 17.31 -27.31 -1.53
N GLU A 373 18.07 -27.20 -2.61
CA GLU A 373 19.54 -27.11 -2.56
C GLU A 373 20.01 -25.88 -1.75
N ARG A 374 19.32 -24.75 -1.88
CA ARG A 374 19.62 -23.53 -1.10
C ARG A 374 19.25 -23.71 0.37
N PHE A 375 18.09 -24.29 0.67
CA PHE A 375 17.60 -24.49 2.03
C PHE A 375 18.34 -25.61 2.78
N SER A 376 18.90 -26.59 2.07
CA SER A 376 19.70 -27.69 2.65
C SER A 376 21.08 -27.24 3.14
N GLN A 377 21.52 -26.02 2.81
CA GLN A 377 22.81 -25.51 3.24
C GLN A 377 22.76 -25.04 4.70
N ARG A 378 23.88 -25.21 5.42
CA ARG A 378 24.01 -25.01 6.88
C ARG A 378 23.61 -23.61 7.39
N ASN A 379 23.38 -22.62 6.52
CA ASN A 379 22.94 -21.29 6.90
C ASN A 379 22.04 -20.63 5.82
N PRO A 380 20.77 -21.04 5.70
CA PRO A 380 19.91 -20.64 4.59
C PRO A 380 19.48 -19.16 4.67
N ALA A 381 19.50 -18.55 5.87
CA ALA A 381 19.00 -17.20 6.11
C ALA A 381 19.84 -16.08 5.48
N ASN A 382 21.12 -16.34 5.18
CA ASN A 382 22.05 -15.32 4.67
C ASN A 382 22.47 -15.54 3.21
N LYS A 383 21.95 -16.57 2.53
CA LYS A 383 22.32 -16.84 1.15
C LYS A 383 21.34 -16.15 0.20
N PRO A 384 21.81 -15.23 -0.67
CA PRO A 384 20.93 -14.61 -1.66
C PRO A 384 20.43 -15.64 -2.67
N VAL A 385 19.29 -15.32 -3.31
CA VAL A 385 18.69 -16.10 -4.39
C VAL A 385 19.70 -16.24 -5.54
N GLY A 386 19.84 -17.45 -6.08
CA GLY A 386 20.76 -17.70 -7.20
C GLY A 386 20.29 -17.01 -8.49
N LYS A 387 21.23 -16.60 -9.36
CA LYS A 387 20.88 -16.00 -10.66
C LYS A 387 20.04 -16.94 -11.54
N GLU A 388 20.34 -18.24 -11.49
CA GLU A 388 19.61 -19.25 -12.25
C GLU A 388 18.18 -19.45 -11.73
N GLU A 389 18.01 -19.44 -10.41
CA GLU A 389 16.69 -19.50 -9.78
C GLU A 389 15.84 -18.28 -10.18
N LEU A 390 16.42 -17.08 -10.17
CA LEU A 390 15.75 -15.86 -10.64
C LEU A 390 15.39 -15.92 -12.13
N ARG A 391 16.29 -16.41 -12.98
CA ARG A 391 16.05 -16.57 -14.42
C ARG A 391 14.87 -17.52 -14.65
N ILE A 392 14.86 -18.70 -14.03
CA ILE A 392 13.78 -19.68 -14.15
C ILE A 392 12.47 -19.11 -13.64
N ALA A 393 12.48 -18.40 -12.51
CA ALA A 393 11.29 -17.76 -11.96
C ALA A 393 10.70 -16.70 -12.91
N ASN A 394 11.54 -15.86 -13.52
CA ASN A 394 11.09 -14.85 -14.48
C ASN A 394 10.51 -15.48 -15.76
N ILE A 395 11.18 -16.52 -16.30
CA ILE A 395 10.67 -17.26 -17.48
C ILE A 395 9.32 -17.89 -17.16
N LEU A 396 9.19 -18.53 -16.00
CA LEU A 396 7.95 -19.14 -15.54
C LEU A 396 6.84 -18.08 -15.39
N GLN A 397 7.14 -16.93 -14.79
CA GLN A 397 6.20 -15.83 -14.64
C GLN A 397 5.68 -15.33 -16.00
N GLN A 398 6.58 -15.11 -16.96
CA GLN A 398 6.21 -14.66 -18.30
C GLN A 398 5.32 -15.70 -19.01
N ARG A 399 5.70 -16.98 -18.99
CA ARG A 399 4.91 -18.04 -19.63
C ARG A 399 3.54 -18.24 -18.98
N LEU A 400 3.45 -18.11 -17.66
CA LEU A 400 2.16 -18.15 -16.96
C LEU A 400 1.28 -16.95 -17.32
N GLN A 401 1.87 -15.75 -17.47
CA GLN A 401 1.14 -14.57 -17.91
C GLN A 401 0.57 -14.75 -19.34
N GLU A 402 1.37 -15.30 -20.25
CA GLU A 402 0.92 -15.63 -21.61
C GLU A 402 -0.20 -16.68 -21.61
N ALA A 403 -0.09 -17.72 -20.78
CA ALA A 403 -1.11 -18.76 -20.65
C ALA A 403 -2.42 -18.22 -20.05
N VAL A 404 -2.33 -17.37 -19.01
CA VAL A 404 -3.49 -16.70 -18.39
C VAL A 404 -4.19 -15.77 -19.38
N GLY A 405 -3.44 -15.10 -20.27
CA GLY A 405 -4.02 -14.23 -21.30
C GLY A 405 -4.89 -14.95 -22.33
N GLN A 406 -4.77 -16.27 -22.46
CA GLN A 406 -5.58 -17.08 -23.38
C GLN A 406 -6.87 -17.64 -22.77
N VAL A 407 -7.03 -17.52 -21.45
CA VAL A 407 -8.17 -18.08 -20.71
C VAL A 407 -8.99 -16.95 -20.09
N THR A 408 -10.32 -17.11 -20.02
CA THR A 408 -11.13 -16.09 -19.34
C THR A 408 -10.85 -16.11 -17.83
N PRO A 409 -10.76 -14.96 -17.15
CA PRO A 409 -10.48 -14.92 -15.72
C PRO A 409 -11.49 -15.71 -14.87
N SER A 410 -12.75 -15.82 -15.33
CA SER A 410 -13.81 -16.56 -14.65
C SER A 410 -13.56 -18.07 -14.60
N ASP A 411 -12.80 -18.62 -15.56
CA ASP A 411 -12.47 -20.04 -15.61
C ASP A 411 -11.27 -20.39 -14.73
N LEU A 412 -10.43 -19.40 -14.41
CA LEU A 412 -9.19 -19.59 -13.64
C LEU A 412 -9.39 -19.41 -12.13
N VAL A 413 -10.16 -18.40 -11.73
CA VAL A 413 -10.26 -17.99 -10.33
C VAL A 413 -11.68 -17.53 -10.02
N HIS A 414 -12.24 -18.04 -8.92
CA HIS A 414 -13.52 -17.54 -8.40
C HIS A 414 -13.39 -16.10 -7.88
N ALA A 415 -14.44 -15.29 -8.04
CA ALA A 415 -14.46 -13.91 -7.56
C ALA A 415 -14.04 -13.78 -6.08
N ASP A 416 -14.47 -14.72 -5.24
CA ASP A 416 -14.13 -14.77 -3.81
C ASP A 416 -12.62 -14.91 -3.57
N ALA A 417 -11.90 -15.64 -4.42
CA ALA A 417 -10.45 -15.80 -4.28
C ALA A 417 -9.70 -14.52 -4.66
N ILE A 418 -10.20 -13.77 -5.65
CA ILE A 418 -9.68 -12.44 -5.98
C ILE A 418 -9.94 -11.47 -4.84
N GLU A 419 -11.15 -11.46 -4.29
CA GLU A 419 -11.50 -10.60 -3.15
C GLU A 419 -10.62 -10.92 -1.93
N ASN A 420 -10.46 -12.19 -1.58
CA ASN A 420 -9.57 -12.62 -0.50
C ASN A 420 -8.11 -12.22 -0.76
N ALA A 421 -7.64 -12.29 -2.01
CA ALA A 421 -6.30 -11.84 -2.37
C ALA A 421 -6.15 -10.31 -2.22
N MET A 422 -7.14 -9.54 -2.69
CA MET A 422 -7.17 -8.09 -2.57
C MET A 422 -7.22 -7.63 -1.10
N GLN A 423 -8.01 -8.31 -0.26
CA GLN A 423 -8.11 -8.04 1.17
C GLN A 423 -6.77 -8.27 1.90
N ARG A 424 -5.92 -9.16 1.39
CA ARG A 424 -4.60 -9.48 1.98
C ARG A 424 -3.47 -8.57 1.48
N MET A 425 -3.74 -7.66 0.56
CA MET A 425 -2.69 -6.74 0.09
C MET A 425 -2.26 -5.82 1.24
N PRO A 426 -0.95 -5.76 1.55
CA PRO A 426 -0.47 -4.91 2.63
C PRO A 426 -0.66 -3.44 2.24
N ALA A 427 -1.52 -2.74 2.97
CA ALA A 427 -1.68 -1.30 2.88
C ALA A 427 -0.82 -0.62 3.95
N LYS A 428 -0.13 0.47 3.57
CA LYS A 428 0.51 1.35 4.55
C LYS A 428 -0.57 2.22 5.18
N HIS A 429 -0.58 2.27 6.51
CA HIS A 429 -1.45 3.15 7.25
C HIS A 429 -0.66 4.37 7.75
N ALA A 430 -1.33 5.53 7.77
CA ALA A 430 -0.76 6.73 8.38
C ALA A 430 -0.55 6.49 9.88
N VAL A 431 0.64 6.83 10.37
CA VAL A 431 1.00 6.70 11.78
C VAL A 431 1.21 8.10 12.36
N TYR A 432 0.52 8.40 13.44
CA TYR A 432 0.61 9.68 14.12
C TYR A 432 1.27 9.51 15.48
N ARG A 433 2.06 10.49 15.89
CA ARG A 433 2.56 10.57 17.27
C ARG A 433 1.45 11.11 18.17
N GLY A 434 1.45 10.68 19.44
CA GLY A 434 0.54 11.22 20.44
C GLY A 434 0.75 12.74 20.59
N THR A 435 -0.34 13.48 20.77
CA THR A 435 -0.34 14.94 20.95
C THR A 435 0.00 15.36 22.38
N LEU A 436 -0.09 14.43 23.35
CA LEU A 436 0.25 14.71 24.73
C LEU A 436 1.76 14.85 24.90
N PRO A 437 2.24 15.96 25.49
CA PRO A 437 3.66 16.13 25.75
C PRO A 437 4.13 15.07 26.75
N PRO A 438 5.35 14.53 26.59
CA PRO A 438 5.86 13.52 27.50
C PRO A 438 6.04 14.10 28.91
N THR A 439 5.32 13.56 29.89
CA THR A 439 5.51 13.92 31.30
C THR A 439 6.82 13.34 31.79
N LYS A 440 7.88 14.15 31.82
CA LYS A 440 9.14 13.77 32.48
C LYS A 440 8.95 13.87 33.99
N LEU A 441 8.57 12.76 34.64
CA LEU A 441 8.41 12.67 36.10
C LEU A 441 9.69 13.06 36.87
N PHE A 442 10.84 12.99 36.20
CA PHE A 442 12.12 13.48 36.68
C PHE A 442 12.69 14.48 35.67
N ALA A 443 12.10 15.68 35.62
CA ALA A 443 12.81 16.81 35.06
C ALA A 443 13.96 17.10 36.03
N PHE A 444 15.14 16.52 35.77
CA PHE A 444 16.36 17.11 36.33
C PHE A 444 16.33 18.58 35.91
N PRO A 445 16.48 19.54 36.84
CA PRO A 445 16.57 20.93 36.47
C PRO A 445 17.74 21.05 35.49
N ALA A 446 17.43 21.20 34.21
CA ALA A 446 18.41 21.61 33.24
C ALA A 446 18.81 23.01 33.69
N GLY A 447 20.00 23.09 34.28
CA GLY A 447 20.38 24.18 35.15
C GLY A 447 20.13 25.54 34.51
N ASP A 448 19.42 26.38 35.24
CA ASP A 448 19.42 27.84 35.13
C ASP A 448 20.79 28.43 35.55
N SER A 449 21.86 27.64 35.48
CA SER A 449 23.23 28.06 35.76
C SER A 449 23.86 28.59 34.48
N GLY A 450 23.40 29.77 34.06
CA GLY A 450 24.29 30.77 33.49
C GLY A 450 25.32 31.19 34.54
N VAL A 451 26.22 30.29 34.94
CA VAL A 451 27.41 30.61 35.72
C VAL A 451 28.58 29.90 35.06
N MET A 452 29.42 30.71 34.43
CA MET A 452 30.77 30.36 34.04
C MET A 452 31.48 29.63 35.18
N LEU A 453 31.89 28.39 34.94
CA LEU A 453 33.09 27.85 35.56
C LEU A 453 33.97 27.27 34.46
N GLN A 454 34.84 28.15 33.96
CA GLN A 454 36.12 27.73 33.41
C GLN A 454 36.97 27.05 34.51
N THR A 455 37.82 26.16 34.04
CA THR A 455 39.07 25.67 34.66
C THR A 455 39.02 24.38 35.50
N SER A 456 39.62 23.36 34.90
CA SER A 456 40.83 22.66 35.39
C SER A 456 40.70 21.22 35.90
N SER A 457 41.57 20.41 35.30
CA SER A 457 42.17 19.15 35.78
C SER A 457 41.28 17.91 35.89
N GLN A 458 41.39 17.05 34.87
CA GLN A 458 41.30 15.60 35.08
C GLN A 458 42.72 15.06 35.37
N PRO A 459 42.92 14.26 36.43
CA PRO A 459 44.12 13.47 36.56
C PRO A 459 43.94 12.15 35.79
N ASN A 460 44.97 11.89 34.99
CA ASN A 460 45.27 10.67 34.25
C ASN A 460 45.30 9.46 35.19
N ILE A 461 44.43 8.47 34.95
CA ILE A 461 44.51 7.14 35.58
C ILE A 461 44.88 6.15 34.48
N GLY A 462 46.14 5.71 34.52
CA GLY A 462 46.68 4.64 33.68
C GLY A 462 46.16 3.25 34.08
N PRO A 463 46.38 2.23 33.24
CA PRO A 463 45.75 0.93 33.36
C PRO A 463 46.44 0.05 34.41
N ARG A 464 45.64 -0.81 35.06
CA ARG A 464 46.10 -2.04 35.70
C ARG A 464 45.58 -3.23 34.95
#